data_AF-A0A8I1KRQ3-F1
#
_entry.id   AF-A0A8I1KRQ3-F1
#
_cell.length_a   1.000
_cell.length_b   1.000
_cell.length_c   1.000
_cell.angle_alpha   90.00
_cell.angle_beta   90.00
_cell.angle_gamma   90.00
#
_symmetry.space_group_name_H-M   'P 1'
#
loop_
_entity.id
_entity.type
_entity.pdbx_description
1 polymer ?
#
loop_
_entity_poly.entity_id
_entity_poly.type
_entity_poly.pdbx_seq_one_letter_code
_entity_poly.pdbx_strand_id
1 'polypeptide(L)' 'YQMSLDLLQAEMQEVVDLGIRSVIVFGLPAEKDEVGSSAYCDHGIVQRAIQQIKGDFPELVVVADTCLCQFTSHGHCG' A
#
# COMPACT_ATOMS: atom_id res chain seq x y z
N TYR A 1 -1.98 10.05 -8.97
CA TYR A 1 -2.75 10.53 -7.80
C TYR A 1 -2.31 9.75 -6.56
N GLN A 2 -2.65 10.22 -5.36
CA GLN A 2 -2.49 9.46 -4.11
C GLN A 2 -3.90 9.09 -3.61
N MET A 3 -4.11 7.84 -3.23
CA MET A 3 -5.42 7.33 -2.81
C MET A 3 -5.44 7.11 -1.30
N SER A 4 -6.43 7.69 -0.64
CA SER A 4 -6.76 7.38 0.74
C SER A 4 -7.53 6.05 0.83
N LEU A 5 -7.52 5.43 2.00
CA LEU A 5 -8.15 4.12 2.20
C LEU A 5 -9.67 4.14 1.95
N ASP A 6 -10.34 5.26 2.20
CA ASP A 6 -11.78 5.42 1.94
C ASP A 6 -12.15 5.42 0.45
N LEU A 7 -11.22 5.83 -0.42
CA LEU A 7 -11.42 5.81 -1.88
C LEU A 7 -10.89 4.53 -2.54
N LEU A 8 -10.10 3.73 -1.82
CA LEU A 8 -9.38 2.59 -2.36
C LEU A 8 -10.31 1.53 -2.97
N GLN A 9 -11.48 1.29 -2.37
CA GLN A 9 -12.43 0.29 -2.87
C GLN A 9 -12.96 0.66 -4.26
N ALA A 10 -13.35 1.92 -4.47
CA ALA A 10 -13.87 2.39 -5.75
C ALA A 10 -12.79 2.32 -6.84
N GLU A 11 -11.57 2.72 -6.52
CA GLU A 11 -10.42 2.63 -7.43
C GLU A 11 -10.13 1.18 -7.83
N MET A 12 -10.12 0.25 -6.86
CA MET A 12 -9.85 -1.17 -7.15
C MET A 12 -10.98 -1.82 -7.94
N GLN A 13 -12.23 -1.40 -7.74
CA GLN A 13 -13.35 -1.87 -8.56
C GLN A 13 -13.13 -1.50 -10.03
N GLU A 14 -12.75 -0.25 -10.33
CA GLU A 14 -12.44 0.17 -11.70
C GLU A 14 -11.28 -0.64 -12.28
N VAL A 15 -10.21 -0.84 -11.51
CA VAL A 15 -9.05 -1.67 -11.92
C VAL A 15 -9.47 -3.09 -12.30
N VAL A 16 -10.32 -3.71 -11.48
CA VAL A 16 -10.83 -5.07 -11.75
C VAL A 16 -11.77 -5.11 -12.95
N ASP A 17 -12.65 -4.12 -13.10
CA ASP A 17 -13.59 -4.01 -14.23
C ASP A 17 -12.86 -3.83 -15.58
N LEU A 18 -11.69 -3.18 -15.56
CA LEU A 18 -10.77 -3.08 -16.69
C LEU A 18 -10.02 -4.40 -16.99
N GLY A 19 -10.21 -5.44 -16.18
CA GLY A 19 -9.58 -6.75 -16.35
C GLY A 19 -8.12 -6.82 -15.88
N ILE A 20 -7.64 -5.83 -15.12
CA ILE A 20 -6.30 -5.83 -14.55
C ILE A 20 -6.25 -6.86 -13.42
N ARG A 21 -5.23 -7.72 -13.45
CA ARG A 21 -5.14 -8.89 -12.56
C ARG A 21 -4.21 -8.70 -11.37
N SER A 22 -3.40 -7.65 -11.40
CA SER A 22 -2.38 -7.42 -10.38
C SER A 22 -2.12 -5.94 -10.13
N VAL A 23 -1.91 -5.59 -8.87
CA VAL A 23 -1.50 -4.23 -8.44
C VAL A 23 -0.28 -4.32 -7.53
N ILE A 24 0.54 -3.27 -7.53
CA ILE A 24 1.61 -3.07 -6.54
C ILE A 24 1.23 -1.90 -5.64
N VAL A 25 1.36 -2.10 -4.32
CA VAL A 25 1.01 -1.11 -3.31
C VAL A 25 2.26 -0.36 -2.85
N PHE A 26 2.24 0.96 -3.00
CA PHE A 26 3.21 1.88 -2.42
C PHE A 26 2.53 2.70 -1.33
N GLY A 27 3.12 2.72 -0.13
CA GLY A 27 2.58 3.45 1.01
C GLY A 27 3.20 4.82 1.20
N LEU A 28 2.39 5.78 1.66
CA LEU A 28 2.88 7.04 2.20
C LEU A 28 2.54 7.08 3.70
N PRO A 29 3.51 6.88 4.61
CA PRO A 29 3.23 6.91 6.04
C PRO A 29 2.97 8.36 6.50
N ALA A 30 2.21 8.49 7.60
CA ALA A 30 1.96 9.80 8.22
C ALA A 30 3.24 10.39 8.84
N GLU A 31 4.11 9.52 9.35
CA GLU A 31 5.38 9.88 9.98
C GLU A 31 6.52 9.02 9.42
N LYS A 32 7.70 9.62 9.33
CA LYS A 32 8.95 8.97 8.93
C LYS A 32 9.95 9.06 10.08
N ASP A 33 10.78 8.04 10.22
CA ASP A 33 11.89 8.04 11.19
C ASP A 33 13.18 7.54 10.53
N GLU A 34 14.30 7.55 11.25
CA GLU A 34 15.60 7.18 10.69
C GLU A 34 15.71 5.70 10.26
N VAL A 35 14.81 4.83 10.71
CA VAL A 35 14.91 3.38 10.49
C VAL A 35 13.74 2.80 9.70
N GLY A 36 12.79 3.64 9.29
CA GLY A 36 11.57 3.25 8.62
C GLY A 36 10.66 2.35 9.45
N SER A 37 10.49 2.62 10.75
CA SER A 37 9.79 1.69 11.65
C SER A 37 8.35 1.36 11.25
N SER A 38 7.67 2.29 10.58
CA SER A 38 6.31 2.10 10.09
C SER A 38 6.19 1.15 8.89
N ALA A 39 7.29 0.79 8.23
CA ALA A 39 7.31 -0.18 7.14
C ALA A 39 6.91 -1.60 7.59
N TYR A 40 7.23 -1.96 8.83
CA TYR A 40 6.94 -3.28 9.42
C TYR A 40 5.93 -3.23 10.57
N CYS A 41 5.19 -2.13 10.71
CA CYS A 41 4.10 -2.03 11.68
C CYS A 41 2.90 -2.90 11.23
N ASP A 42 2.36 -3.71 12.14
CA ASP A 42 1.18 -4.57 11.88
C ASP A 42 -0.04 -3.79 11.36
N HIS A 43 -0.11 -2.49 11.67
CA HIS A 43 -1.18 -1.58 11.26
C HIS A 43 -0.68 -0.42 10.38
N GLY A 44 0.47 -0.61 9.71
CA GLY A 44 1.04 0.35 8.76
C GLY A 44 0.13 0.59 7.54
N ILE A 45 0.38 1.69 6.82
CA ILE A 45 -0.49 2.11 5.71
C ILE A 45 -0.54 1.07 4.58
N VAL A 46 0.59 0.42 4.27
CA VAL A 46 0.67 -0.64 3.26
C VAL A 46 -0.12 -1.86 3.72
N GLN A 47 0.04 -2.28 4.97
CA GLN A 47 -0.64 -3.43 5.57
C GLN A 47 -2.16 -3.24 5.54
N ARG A 48 -2.64 -2.05 5.95
CA ARG A 48 -4.06 -1.70 5.93
C ARG A 48 -4.63 -1.67 4.52
N ALA A 49 -3.91 -1.09 3.55
CA ALA A 49 -4.33 -1.08 2.15
C ALA A 49 -4.42 -2.50 1.58
N ILE A 50 -3.39 -3.33 1.78
CA ILE A 50 -3.40 -4.73 1.31
C ILE A 50 -4.54 -5.52 1.95
N GLN A 51 -4.76 -5.38 3.25
CA GLN A 51 -5.86 -6.06 3.95
C GLN A 51 -7.22 -5.69 3.36
N GLN A 52 -7.46 -4.40 3.09
CA GLN A 52 -8.69 -3.93 2.46
C GLN A 52 -8.84 -4.48 1.04
N ILE A 53 -7.81 -4.36 0.19
CA ILE A 53 -7.84 -4.86 -1.19
C ILE A 53 -8.12 -6.37 -1.21
N LYS A 54 -7.45 -7.16 -0.35
CA LYS A 54 -7.65 -8.61 -0.31
C LYS A 54 -9.00 -9.01 0.28
N GLY A 55 -9.58 -8.19 1.16
CA GLY A 55 -10.93 -8.38 1.69
C GLY A 55 -12.01 -8.18 0.63
N ASP A 56 -11.87 -7.13 -0.18
CA ASP A 56 -12.85 -6.77 -1.20
C ASP A 56 -12.64 -7.54 -2.53
N PHE A 57 -11.39 -7.81 -2.91
CA PHE A 57 -11.00 -8.41 -4.19
C PHE A 57 -10.03 -9.60 -3.98
N PRO A 58 -10.53 -10.74 -3.47
CA PRO A 58 -9.69 -11.88 -3.06
C PRO A 58 -8.91 -12.52 -4.21
N GLU A 59 -9.35 -12.38 -5.46
CA GLU A 59 -8.66 -12.93 -6.64
C GLU A 59 -7.59 -11.98 -7.22
N LEU A 60 -7.61 -10.69 -6.86
CA LEU A 60 -6.61 -9.73 -7.34
C LEU A 60 -5.24 -10.06 -6.74
N VAL A 61 -4.21 -10.15 -7.56
CA VAL A 61 -2.83 -10.34 -7.10
C VAL A 61 -2.32 -9.01 -6.55
N VAL A 62 -1.93 -8.99 -5.28
CA VAL A 62 -1.41 -7.78 -4.64
C VAL A 62 0.06 -7.98 -4.33
N VAL A 63 0.90 -7.12 -4.90
CA VAL A 63 2.34 -7.06 -4.66
C VAL A 63 2.61 -5.97 -3.63
N ALA A 64 3.30 -6.32 -2.55
CA ALA A 64 3.78 -5.36 -1.57
C ALA A 64 5.15 -4.83 -1.99
N ASP A 65 5.28 -3.51 -2.20
CA ASP A 65 6.61 -2.91 -2.28
C ASP A 65 7.33 -3.11 -0.94
N THR A 66 8.52 -3.71 -0.97
CA THR A 66 9.29 -4.05 0.24
C THR A 66 10.57 -3.21 0.23
N CYS A 67 10.44 -1.95 0.63
CA CYS A 67 11.50 -0.96 0.67
C CYS A 67 11.34 -0.05 1.88
N LEU A 68 12.38 0.73 2.20
CA LEU A 68 12.35 1.72 3.29
C LEU A 68 12.34 3.18 2.81
N CYS A 69 12.50 3.45 1.51
CA CYS A 69 12.66 4.84 1.02
C CYS A 69 11.44 5.73 1.27
N GLN A 70 10.24 5.16 1.33
CA GLN A 70 9.02 5.90 1.68
C GLN A 70 8.89 6.14 3.19
N PHE A 71 9.62 5.37 4.01
CA PHE A 71 9.46 5.30 5.46
C PHE A 71 10.62 5.95 6.23
N THR A 72 11.81 6.02 5.63
CA THR A 72 12.97 6.67 6.25
C THR A 72 12.91 8.20 6.11
N SER A 73 13.29 8.92 7.15
CA SER A 73 13.41 10.40 7.17
C SER A 73 14.39 10.90 6.10
N HIS A 74 15.48 10.16 5.88
CA HIS A 74 16.49 10.45 4.86
C HIS A 74 16.12 9.94 3.45
N GLY A 75 15.09 9.10 3.32
CA GLY A 75 14.57 8.65 2.02
C GLY A 75 15.42 7.60 1.29
N HIS A 76 16.38 6.96 1.98
CA HIS A 76 17.16 5.85 1.41
C HIS A 76 16.50 4.51 1.71
N CYS A 77 16.87 3.47 0.95
CA CYS A 77 16.25 2.15 1.02
C CYS A 77 16.65 1.31 2.25
N GLY A 78 17.25 1.95 3.27
CA GLY A 78 17.77 1.34 4.49
C GLY A 78 19.13 1.92 4.88
#